data_AF-A0A7Y4Z331-F1
#
_entry.id   AF-A0A7Y4Z331-F1
#
_cell.length_a   1.000
_cell.length_b   1.000
_cell.length_c   1.000
_cell.angle_alpha   90.00
_cell.angle_beta   90.00
_cell.angle_gamma   90.00
#
_symmetry.space_group_name_H-M   'P 1'
#
loop_
_entity.id
_entity.type
_entity.pdbx_description
1 polymer ?
#
loop_
_entity_poly.entity_id
_entity_poly.type
_entity_poly.pdbx_seq_one_letter_code
_entity_poly.pdbx_strand_id
1 'polypeptide(L)'
;MLVRDLTESEKKEHSELIQAGRAQIIEEIKNIISKKFCYNNSLYSIGNCRSKIALITFNARKEYLNNTNQTLDFSSYQVEHQNIDDIFLETDGEKYIESRLSEEMRVFNYIKPFQIIRFDGDSINKDLKRLKDEKLELDLVPFLSPNFSGDDFMCNYKLCKPLIERVLNDVFAYPRQYAIFIGGCFNKILAEYTEKSENTSFVLTSRNKPNQKFIAQFTRITLNFKNKRIIAGIAESFFDENLDEIMIEKYGRETVSIINRGLLLANPQWKS
;
A
#
# COMPACT_ATOMS: atom_id res chain seq x y z
N MET A 1 -8.65 14.57 26.27
CA MET A 1 -8.74 13.10 26.29
C MET A 1 -7.33 12.55 26.29
N LEU A 2 -7.04 11.56 27.14
CA LEU A 2 -5.69 11.17 27.56
C LEU A 2 -4.76 10.84 26.38
N VAL A 3 -3.66 11.60 26.27
CA VAL A 3 -2.47 11.23 25.52
C VAL A 3 -2.02 9.88 26.07
N ARG A 4 -2.15 8.82 25.27
CA ARG A 4 -1.74 7.50 25.71
C ARG A 4 -0.21 7.50 25.80
N ASP A 5 0.30 7.31 27.01
CA ASP A 5 1.72 7.07 27.22
C ASP A 5 2.15 5.89 26.33
N LEU A 6 3.20 6.11 25.52
CA LEU A 6 3.83 5.05 24.74
C LEU A 6 4.09 3.85 25.66
N THR A 7 3.77 2.66 25.18
CA THR A 7 4.07 1.43 25.91
C THR A 7 5.58 1.31 26.09
N GLU A 8 6.01 0.61 27.14
CA GLU A 8 7.44 0.33 27.40
C GLU A 8 8.15 -0.27 26.18
N SER A 9 7.43 -1.07 25.38
CA SER A 9 7.94 -1.66 24.13
C SER A 9 8.20 -0.61 23.05
N GLU A 10 7.28 0.34 22.85
CA GLU A 10 7.40 1.42 21.86
C GLU A 10 8.46 2.43 22.29
N LYS A 11 8.55 2.73 23.59
CA LYS A 11 9.61 3.58 24.16
C LYS A 11 11.00 2.96 23.98
N LYS A 12 11.08 1.62 24.07
CA LYS A 12 12.32 0.86 23.89
C LYS A 12 12.76 0.82 22.43
N GLU A 13 11.87 0.49 21.50
CA GLU A 13 12.15 0.50 20.06
C GLU A 13 12.56 1.89 19.57
N HIS A 14 11.91 2.93 20.07
CA HIS A 14 12.25 4.32 19.83
C HIS A 14 13.64 4.69 20.38
N SER A 15 13.96 4.26 21.60
CA SER A 15 15.26 4.51 22.23
C SER A 15 16.40 3.74 21.53
N GLU A 16 16.12 2.54 21.03
CA GLU A 16 17.06 1.73 20.23
C GLU A 16 17.34 2.36 18.85
N LEU A 17 16.34 2.99 18.21
CA LEU A 17 16.52 3.75 16.97
C LEU A 17 17.37 5.02 17.19
N ILE A 18 17.21 5.70 18.33
CA ILE A 18 18.01 6.86 18.70
C ILE A 18 19.46 6.46 19.04
N GLN A 19 19.66 5.38 19.82
CA GLN A 19 20.99 4.91 20.21
C GLN A 19 21.81 4.35 19.05
N ALA A 20 21.19 3.81 18.00
CA ALA A 20 21.88 3.23 16.84
C ALA A 20 22.40 4.24 15.80
N GLY A 21 22.34 5.55 16.06
CA GLY A 21 22.76 6.59 15.11
C GLY A 21 21.78 6.83 13.94
N ARG A 22 20.57 6.23 14.00
CA ARG A 22 19.53 6.38 12.97
C ARG A 22 18.69 7.65 13.14
N ALA A 23 18.82 8.35 14.28
CA ALA A 23 18.18 9.65 14.51
C ALA A 23 18.60 10.70 13.49
N GLN A 24 19.88 10.73 13.09
CA GLN A 24 20.38 11.70 12.11
C GLN A 24 19.83 11.42 10.71
N ILE A 25 19.73 10.15 10.30
CA ILE A 25 19.11 9.75 9.03
C ILE A 25 17.62 10.14 9.03
N ILE A 26 16.92 9.96 10.14
CA ILE A 26 15.53 10.39 10.29
C ILE A 26 15.40 11.92 10.20
N GLU A 27 16.29 12.70 10.83
CA GLU A 27 16.34 14.16 10.70
C GLU A 27 16.71 14.63 9.29
N GLU A 28 17.60 13.94 8.60
CA GLU A 28 17.97 14.25 7.22
C GLU A 28 16.81 13.94 6.27
N ILE A 29 16.13 12.80 6.43
CA ILE A 29 14.89 12.46 5.72
C ILE A 29 13.79 13.50 6.02
N LYS A 30 13.63 13.94 7.28
CA LYS A 30 12.68 14.99 7.66
C LYS A 30 12.95 16.30 6.94
N ASN A 31 14.21 16.73 6.87
CA ASN A 31 14.61 17.96 6.19
C ASN A 31 14.35 17.88 4.68
N ILE A 32 14.59 16.73 4.07
CA ILE A 32 14.30 16.47 2.66
C ILE A 32 12.79 16.52 2.39
N ILE A 33 11.95 16.14 3.35
CA ILE A 33 10.51 15.95 3.15
C ILE A 33 9.61 17.12 3.62
N SER A 34 10.04 17.97 4.57
CA SER A 34 9.47 19.30 5.00
C SER A 34 7.97 19.61 4.70
N LYS A 35 7.03 19.89 5.63
CA LYS A 35 7.03 20.82 6.79
C LYS A 35 5.95 20.53 7.87
N LYS A 36 5.19 19.43 7.81
CA LYS A 36 4.12 19.11 8.79
C LYS A 36 4.34 17.69 9.32
N PHE A 37 5.41 17.50 10.08
CA PHE A 37 5.76 16.21 10.68
C PHE A 37 5.22 16.15 12.11
N CYS A 38 4.61 15.03 12.50
CA CYS A 38 4.22 14.79 13.88
C CYS A 38 4.68 13.40 14.32
N TYR A 39 5.25 13.36 15.52
CA TYR A 39 6.18 12.33 15.98
C TYR A 39 5.49 11.16 16.72
N ASN A 40 4.16 11.20 16.84
CA ASN A 40 3.50 10.46 17.93
C ASN A 40 3.07 9.03 17.61
N ASN A 41 3.25 8.52 16.38
CA ASN A 41 3.17 7.09 16.07
C ASN A 41 3.52 6.92 14.58
N SER A 42 4.26 5.88 14.25
CA SER A 42 4.43 5.45 12.87
C SER A 42 3.40 4.36 12.66
N LEU A 43 2.33 4.63 11.92
CA LEU A 43 1.51 3.53 11.41
C LEU A 43 2.38 2.77 10.40
N TYR A 44 3.14 1.80 10.90
CA TYR A 44 4.10 1.01 10.14
C TYR A 44 3.41 0.03 9.18
N SER A 45 2.16 -0.32 9.50
CA SER A 45 1.31 -1.22 8.73
C SER A 45 -0.15 -1.02 9.16
N ILE A 46 -1.07 -1.26 8.23
CA ILE A 46 -2.51 -1.29 8.50
C ILE A 46 -3.01 -2.70 8.18
N GLY A 47 -3.86 -3.24 9.05
CA GLY A 47 -4.50 -4.55 8.87
C GLY A 47 -3.68 -5.72 9.42
N ASN A 48 -3.77 -6.89 8.79
CA ASN A 48 -3.26 -8.14 9.33
C ASN A 48 -1.83 -8.45 8.85
N CYS A 49 -0.85 -8.36 9.77
CA CYS A 49 0.55 -8.69 9.48
C CYS A 49 0.75 -10.12 8.94
N ARG A 50 -0.16 -11.07 9.21
CA ARG A 50 -0.11 -12.45 8.70
C ARG A 50 -0.95 -12.68 7.43
N SER A 51 -1.50 -11.63 6.84
CA SER A 51 -2.31 -11.73 5.63
C SER A 51 -1.56 -12.45 4.49
N LYS A 52 -2.29 -13.19 3.65
CA LYS A 52 -1.68 -13.76 2.44
C LYS A 52 -1.50 -12.71 1.33
N ILE A 53 -2.04 -11.50 1.51
CA ILE A 53 -1.90 -10.39 0.58
C ILE A 53 -1.32 -9.15 1.27
N ALA A 54 -0.32 -8.53 0.63
CA ALA A 54 0.24 -7.25 1.04
C ALA A 54 0.13 -6.24 -0.11
N LEU A 55 -0.41 -5.06 0.19
CA LEU A 55 -0.45 -3.90 -0.71
C LEU A 55 0.54 -2.86 -0.20
N ILE A 56 1.40 -2.38 -1.10
CA ILE A 56 2.45 -1.43 -0.78
C ILE A 56 2.24 -0.16 -1.60
N THR A 57 2.02 0.97 -0.95
CA THR A 57 1.80 2.29 -1.56
C THR A 57 2.99 3.20 -1.32
N PHE A 58 3.18 4.21 -2.18
CA PHE A 58 4.34 5.10 -2.07
C PHE A 58 4.21 6.10 -0.90
N ASN A 59 3.07 6.78 -0.78
CA ASN A 59 2.78 7.75 0.28
C ASN A 59 1.41 7.47 0.92
N ALA A 60 1.26 7.86 2.18
CA ALA A 60 -0.03 8.00 2.83
C ALA A 60 -0.94 8.98 2.05
N ARG A 61 -2.23 8.65 1.97
CA ARG A 61 -3.27 9.27 1.10
C ARG A 61 -3.18 10.81 1.06
N LYS A 62 -3.17 11.39 -0.15
CA LYS A 62 -3.08 12.85 -0.39
C LYS A 62 -4.29 13.63 0.16
N GLU A 63 -5.43 12.97 0.33
CA GLU A 63 -6.71 13.59 0.68
C GLU A 63 -6.69 14.31 2.04
N TYR A 64 -5.83 13.89 2.97
CA TYR A 64 -5.66 14.53 4.27
C TYR A 64 -5.17 15.98 4.20
N LEU A 65 -4.67 16.44 3.05
CA LEU A 65 -4.10 17.80 2.93
C LEU A 65 -5.03 18.79 2.25
N ASN A 66 -6.03 18.31 1.50
CA ASN A 66 -6.89 19.18 0.71
C ASN A 66 -7.97 19.88 1.55
N ASN A 67 -8.28 19.38 2.75
CA ASN A 67 -9.37 19.91 3.57
C ASN A 67 -8.93 20.80 4.73
N THR A 68 -7.63 20.89 5.04
CA THR A 68 -7.19 21.70 6.18
C THR A 68 -5.90 22.47 5.88
N ASN A 69 -5.99 23.81 5.89
CA ASN A 69 -4.82 24.69 6.04
C ASN A 69 -4.02 24.38 7.33
N GLN A 70 -4.54 23.55 8.23
CA GLN A 70 -3.91 23.15 9.48
C GLN A 70 -2.80 22.12 9.29
N THR A 71 -1.72 22.28 10.05
CA THR A 71 -0.81 21.19 10.43
C THR A 71 -1.64 20.09 11.07
N LEU A 72 -1.95 19.01 10.34
CA LEU A 72 -2.47 17.80 10.94
C LEU A 72 -1.38 17.23 11.84
N ASP A 73 -1.67 17.17 13.13
CA ASP A 73 -0.85 16.41 14.07
C ASP A 73 -1.22 14.93 13.99
N PHE A 74 -0.28 14.09 14.42
CA PHE A 74 -0.38 12.65 14.26
C PHE A 74 -1.55 12.07 15.07
N SER A 75 -1.82 12.63 16.26
CA SER A 75 -2.95 12.25 17.09
C SER A 75 -4.27 12.36 16.32
N SER A 76 -4.44 13.44 15.53
CA SER A 76 -5.59 13.62 14.66
C SER A 76 -5.62 12.60 13.51
N TYR A 77 -4.49 12.29 12.88
CA TYR A 77 -4.38 11.27 11.82
C TYR A 77 -4.69 9.84 12.34
N GLN A 78 -4.19 9.47 13.51
CA GLN A 78 -4.46 8.17 14.14
C GLN A 78 -5.90 8.05 14.60
N VAL A 79 -6.46 9.11 15.20
CA VAL A 79 -7.87 9.16 15.58
C VAL A 79 -8.74 9.03 14.34
N GLU A 80 -8.45 9.70 13.22
CA GLU A 80 -9.21 9.53 11.97
C GLU A 80 -9.06 8.14 11.35
N HIS A 81 -7.91 7.46 11.49
CA HIS A 81 -7.70 6.10 10.98
C HIS A 81 -8.28 4.99 11.89
N GLN A 82 -8.30 5.21 13.20
CA GLN A 82 -8.86 4.29 14.20
C GLN A 82 -10.37 4.48 14.36
N ASN A 83 -10.86 5.73 14.31
CA ASN A 83 -12.29 6.07 14.39
C ASN A 83 -12.98 6.05 13.03
N ILE A 84 -12.36 5.50 11.97
CA ILE A 84 -13.07 5.16 10.73
C ILE A 84 -14.35 4.38 11.05
N ASP A 85 -14.26 3.45 12.01
CA ASP A 85 -15.39 2.62 12.44
C ASP A 85 -16.54 3.46 13.04
N ASP A 86 -16.26 4.61 13.64
CA ASP A 86 -17.26 5.54 14.21
C ASP A 86 -17.73 6.59 13.19
N ILE A 87 -16.86 7.05 12.28
CA ILE A 87 -17.22 7.96 11.17
C ILE A 87 -18.19 7.29 10.19
N PHE A 88 -18.04 5.97 9.98
CA PHE A 88 -19.00 5.14 9.24
C PHE A 88 -20.38 5.03 9.91
N LEU A 89 -20.47 5.30 11.22
CA LEU A 89 -21.70 5.18 12.00
C LEU A 89 -22.40 6.53 12.24
N GLU A 90 -21.70 7.66 12.19
CA GLU A 90 -22.26 8.94 12.70
C GLU A 90 -22.29 10.14 11.73
N THR A 91 -21.73 10.09 10.51
CA THR A 91 -21.56 11.32 9.71
C THR A 91 -22.43 11.39 8.45
N ASP A 92 -23.42 12.29 8.43
CA ASP A 92 -24.19 12.74 7.25
C ASP A 92 -23.37 13.70 6.33
N GLY A 93 -22.06 13.44 6.17
CA GLY A 93 -21.15 14.28 5.41
C GLY A 93 -20.92 13.76 3.98
N GLU A 94 -21.90 13.91 3.09
CA GLU A 94 -21.96 13.25 1.76
C GLU A 94 -20.65 13.32 0.95
N LYS A 95 -20.01 14.49 0.82
CA LYS A 95 -18.83 14.67 -0.05
C LYS A 95 -17.51 14.08 0.45
N TYR A 96 -17.28 14.07 1.77
CA TYR A 96 -16.05 13.51 2.34
C TYR A 96 -16.08 11.97 2.35
N ILE A 97 -17.29 11.42 2.50
CA ILE A 97 -17.55 9.99 2.42
C ILE A 97 -17.38 9.49 0.98
N GLU A 98 -17.84 10.25 -0.02
CA GLU A 98 -17.75 9.87 -1.44
C GLU A 98 -16.30 9.63 -1.95
N SER A 99 -15.35 10.54 -1.67
CA SER A 99 -13.97 10.38 -2.18
C SER A 99 -13.26 9.20 -1.52
N ARG A 100 -13.43 9.04 -0.21
CA ARG A 100 -12.78 7.99 0.56
C ARG A 100 -13.37 6.60 0.28
N LEU A 101 -14.69 6.52 0.11
CA LEU A 101 -15.34 5.32 -0.42
C LEU A 101 -14.81 5.00 -1.81
N SER A 102 -14.49 5.99 -2.65
CA SER A 102 -14.00 5.72 -4.01
C SER A 102 -12.65 4.99 -4.04
N GLU A 103 -11.71 5.34 -3.16
CA GLU A 103 -10.41 4.66 -3.05
C GLU A 103 -10.56 3.25 -2.46
N GLU A 104 -11.35 3.11 -1.39
CA GLU A 104 -11.60 1.82 -0.75
C GLU A 104 -12.37 0.86 -1.67
N MET A 105 -13.33 1.38 -2.44
CA MET A 105 -14.02 0.65 -3.49
C MET A 105 -13.09 0.27 -4.63
N ARG A 106 -12.15 1.14 -5.02
CA ARG A 106 -11.12 0.82 -6.02
C ARG A 106 -10.25 -0.35 -5.54
N VAL A 107 -9.76 -0.30 -4.29
CA VAL A 107 -8.99 -1.42 -3.71
C VAL A 107 -9.85 -2.69 -3.61
N PHE A 108 -11.10 -2.58 -3.16
CA PHE A 108 -12.03 -3.70 -3.09
C PHE A 108 -12.21 -4.40 -4.44
N ASN A 109 -12.54 -3.63 -5.48
CA ASN A 109 -12.72 -4.15 -6.84
C ASN A 109 -11.41 -4.79 -7.36
N TYR A 110 -10.26 -4.21 -7.04
CA TYR A 110 -8.97 -4.76 -7.44
C TYR A 110 -8.64 -6.08 -6.72
N ILE A 111 -8.97 -6.20 -5.43
CA ILE A 111 -8.61 -7.34 -4.58
C ILE A 111 -9.58 -8.51 -4.70
N LYS A 112 -10.86 -8.26 -5.02
CA LYS A 112 -11.88 -9.29 -5.19
C LYS A 112 -11.46 -10.48 -6.07
N PRO A 113 -10.79 -10.29 -7.23
CA PRO A 113 -10.25 -11.40 -8.04
C PRO A 113 -9.16 -12.25 -7.39
N PHE A 114 -8.48 -11.76 -6.35
CA PHE A 114 -7.36 -12.47 -5.71
C PHE A 114 -7.84 -13.65 -4.85
N GLN A 115 -9.12 -13.64 -4.44
CA GLN A 115 -9.77 -14.70 -3.65
C GLN A 115 -9.03 -15.05 -2.35
N ILE A 116 -8.28 -14.09 -1.79
CA ILE A 116 -7.62 -14.21 -0.48
C ILE A 116 -8.59 -13.91 0.67
N ILE A 117 -9.45 -12.91 0.47
CA ILE A 117 -10.44 -12.44 1.43
C ILE A 117 -11.81 -12.91 0.92
N ARG A 118 -12.63 -13.45 1.83
CA ARG A 118 -13.98 -13.92 1.49
C ARG A 118 -14.96 -12.75 1.61
N PHE A 119 -15.42 -12.26 0.47
CA PHE A 119 -16.48 -11.27 0.38
C PHE A 119 -17.81 -11.99 0.17
N ASP A 120 -18.80 -11.66 1.01
CA ASP A 120 -20.08 -12.36 1.00
C ASP A 120 -21.12 -11.65 0.12
N GLY A 121 -20.89 -10.37 -0.21
CA GLY A 121 -21.79 -9.58 -1.05
C GLY A 121 -23.08 -9.12 -0.35
N ASP A 122 -23.31 -9.54 0.90
CA ASP A 122 -24.49 -9.19 1.70
C ASP A 122 -24.54 -7.68 2.03
N SER A 123 -23.37 -7.06 2.21
CA SER A 123 -23.26 -5.62 2.52
C SER A 123 -21.87 -5.13 2.15
N ILE A 124 -21.82 -4.09 1.31
CA ILE A 124 -20.55 -3.48 0.90
C ILE A 124 -19.76 -2.96 2.10
N ASN A 125 -20.42 -2.39 3.11
CA ASN A 125 -19.75 -1.90 4.32
C ASN A 125 -19.10 -3.04 5.11
N LYS A 126 -19.75 -4.21 5.19
CA LYS A 126 -19.16 -5.40 5.83
C LYS A 126 -17.96 -5.90 5.05
N ASP A 127 -18.05 -5.94 3.71
CA ASP A 127 -16.96 -6.40 2.85
C ASP A 127 -15.77 -5.43 2.88
N LEU A 128 -16.00 -4.12 2.92
CA LEU A 128 -14.94 -3.11 3.09
C LEU A 128 -14.27 -3.22 4.47
N LYS A 129 -15.05 -3.47 5.53
CA LYS A 129 -14.49 -3.75 6.86
C LYS A 129 -13.58 -4.98 6.84
N ARG A 130 -14.04 -6.09 6.25
CA ARG A 130 -13.20 -7.29 6.08
C ARG A 130 -11.97 -7.03 5.25
N LEU A 131 -12.08 -6.27 4.16
CA LEU A 131 -10.93 -5.86 3.34
C LEU A 131 -9.89 -5.14 4.19
N LYS A 132 -10.31 -4.23 5.07
CA LYS A 132 -9.42 -3.50 6.00
C LYS A 132 -8.71 -4.45 6.98
N ASP A 133 -9.45 -5.37 7.57
CA ASP A 133 -8.95 -6.24 8.63
C ASP A 133 -8.08 -7.39 8.10
N GLU A 134 -8.40 -7.92 6.92
CA GLU A 134 -7.76 -9.14 6.41
C GLU A 134 -6.58 -8.87 5.47
N LYS A 135 -6.42 -7.67 4.91
CA LYS A 135 -5.24 -7.32 4.09
C LYS A 135 -4.12 -6.76 4.94
N LEU A 136 -2.89 -6.85 4.46
CA LEU A 136 -1.80 -6.02 4.94
C LEU A 136 -1.64 -4.83 3.98
N GLU A 137 -1.61 -3.62 4.52
CA GLU A 137 -1.33 -2.38 3.78
C GLU A 137 -0.09 -1.70 4.39
N LEU A 138 0.88 -1.36 3.55
CA LEU A 138 2.16 -0.77 3.93
C LEU A 138 2.42 0.47 3.10
N ASP A 139 2.68 1.59 3.76
CA ASP A 139 3.19 2.78 3.07
C ASP A 139 4.72 2.75 3.05
N LEU A 140 5.34 2.99 1.89
CA LEU A 140 6.80 3.14 1.79
C LEU A 140 7.26 4.34 2.61
N VAL A 141 6.55 5.46 2.48
CA VAL A 141 6.74 6.69 3.25
C VAL A 141 5.57 6.82 4.24
N PRO A 142 5.74 6.39 5.51
CA PRO A 142 4.63 6.24 6.47
C PRO A 142 4.22 7.56 7.13
N PHE A 143 4.36 8.67 6.42
CA PHE A 143 4.03 10.01 6.91
C PHE A 143 3.57 10.89 5.74
N LEU A 144 2.84 11.96 6.07
CA LEU A 144 2.23 12.85 5.08
C LEU A 144 3.31 13.64 4.32
N SER A 145 3.53 13.28 3.06
CA SER A 145 4.52 13.89 2.17
C SER A 145 3.98 14.10 0.76
N PRO A 146 3.00 15.00 0.55
CA PRO A 146 2.22 15.08 -0.70
C PRO A 146 3.03 15.43 -1.93
N ASN A 147 4.08 16.21 -1.73
CA ASN A 147 4.96 16.70 -2.78
C ASN A 147 6.20 15.83 -2.94
N PHE A 148 6.43 14.87 -2.03
CA PHE A 148 7.53 13.94 -2.14
C PHE A 148 7.16 12.89 -3.18
N SER A 149 7.91 12.85 -4.27
CA SER A 149 7.68 11.98 -5.41
C SER A 149 8.63 10.79 -5.41
N GLY A 150 8.35 9.81 -6.28
CA GLY A 150 9.28 8.72 -6.55
C GLY A 150 10.64 9.20 -7.08
N ASP A 151 10.69 10.32 -7.80
CA ASP A 151 11.96 10.88 -8.27
C ASP A 151 12.74 11.54 -7.12
N ASP A 152 12.08 12.24 -6.19
CA ASP A 152 12.72 12.76 -4.98
C ASP A 152 13.29 11.64 -4.10
N PHE A 153 12.55 10.52 -4.01
CA PHE A 153 13.01 9.31 -3.35
C PHE A 153 14.33 8.81 -3.97
N MET A 154 14.39 8.73 -5.30
CA MET A 154 15.57 8.24 -6.01
C MET A 154 16.76 9.21 -5.90
N CYS A 155 16.53 10.52 -5.94
CA CYS A 155 17.57 11.52 -5.68
C CYS A 155 18.21 11.37 -4.30
N ASN A 156 17.42 10.90 -3.32
CA ASN A 156 17.85 10.70 -1.93
C ASN A 156 17.99 9.22 -1.54
N TYR A 157 18.19 8.34 -2.52
CA TYR A 157 18.07 6.88 -2.34
C TYR A 157 18.89 6.32 -1.17
N LYS A 158 20.12 6.81 -0.95
CA LYS A 158 20.96 6.34 0.17
C LYS A 158 20.31 6.57 1.54
N LEU A 159 19.65 7.71 1.70
CA LEU A 159 18.93 8.07 2.93
C LEU A 159 17.59 7.35 3.01
N CYS A 160 16.88 7.20 1.88
CA CYS A 160 15.56 6.58 1.85
C CYS A 160 15.59 5.03 1.82
N LYS A 161 16.72 4.41 1.49
CA LYS A 161 16.89 2.95 1.42
C LYS A 161 16.37 2.18 2.64
N PRO A 162 16.61 2.61 3.90
CA PRO A 162 16.06 1.96 5.08
C PRO A 162 14.52 1.86 5.09
N LEU A 163 13.80 2.77 4.41
CA LEU A 163 12.34 2.71 4.28
C LEU A 163 11.92 1.52 3.41
N ILE A 164 12.65 1.25 2.33
CA ILE A 164 12.41 0.07 1.48
C ILE A 164 12.73 -1.20 2.27
N GLU A 165 13.90 -1.25 2.92
CA GLU A 165 14.31 -2.43 3.66
C GLU A 165 13.33 -2.78 4.79
N ARG A 166 12.71 -1.77 5.42
CA ARG A 166 11.61 -1.95 6.36
C ARG A 166 10.42 -2.64 5.71
N VAL A 167 9.89 -2.08 4.62
CA VAL A 167 8.76 -2.68 3.88
C VAL A 167 9.10 -4.11 3.46
N LEU A 168 10.31 -4.36 2.96
CA LEU A 168 10.73 -5.70 2.59
C LEU A 168 10.83 -6.63 3.81
N ASN A 169 11.28 -6.16 4.98
CA ASN A 169 11.22 -6.98 6.20
C ASN A 169 9.78 -7.43 6.50
N ASP A 170 8.81 -6.53 6.42
CA ASP A 170 7.40 -6.82 6.71
C ASP A 170 6.77 -7.77 5.68
N VAL A 171 7.08 -7.56 4.39
CA VAL A 171 6.63 -8.44 3.30
C VAL A 171 7.21 -9.85 3.47
N PHE A 172 8.50 -9.97 3.80
CA PHE A 172 9.21 -11.25 3.94
C PHE A 172 9.07 -11.91 5.33
N ALA A 173 8.46 -11.24 6.30
CA ALA A 173 8.26 -11.77 7.65
C ALA A 173 7.32 -12.99 7.68
N TYR A 174 6.34 -13.02 6.75
CA TYR A 174 5.36 -14.10 6.63
C TYR A 174 5.22 -14.55 5.17
N PRO A 175 4.89 -15.83 4.91
CA PRO A 175 4.58 -16.29 3.56
C PRO A 175 3.41 -15.50 2.97
N ARG A 176 3.61 -14.91 1.79
CA ARG A 176 2.57 -14.20 1.04
C ARG A 176 2.24 -14.97 -0.22
N GLN A 177 0.95 -15.02 -0.57
CA GLN A 177 0.53 -15.43 -1.90
C GLN A 177 0.67 -14.27 -2.89
N TYR A 178 0.43 -13.04 -2.41
CA TYR A 178 0.53 -11.83 -3.23
C TYR A 178 1.20 -10.70 -2.45
N ALA A 179 2.22 -10.08 -3.05
CA ALA A 179 2.78 -8.81 -2.61
C ALA A 179 2.72 -7.85 -3.80
N ILE A 180 1.94 -6.78 -3.68
CA ILE A 180 1.66 -5.86 -4.78
C ILE A 180 2.11 -4.46 -4.42
N PHE A 181 3.08 -3.95 -5.15
CA PHE A 181 3.54 -2.57 -5.09
C PHE A 181 2.71 -1.71 -6.04
N ILE A 182 2.03 -0.72 -5.51
CA ILE A 182 1.04 0.08 -6.23
C ILE A 182 1.72 1.34 -6.80
N GLY A 183 1.74 1.45 -8.13
CA GLY A 183 2.29 2.58 -8.87
C GLY A 183 3.66 2.32 -9.52
N GLY A 184 3.87 2.92 -10.69
CA GLY A 184 5.05 2.68 -11.53
C GLY A 184 6.39 3.15 -10.96
N CYS A 185 6.39 4.02 -9.93
CA CYS A 185 7.62 4.45 -9.27
C CYS A 185 8.42 3.28 -8.66
N PHE A 186 7.74 2.20 -8.28
CA PHE A 186 8.37 1.02 -7.69
C PHE A 186 9.31 0.28 -8.64
N ASN A 187 9.18 0.46 -9.97
CA ASN A 187 10.13 -0.09 -10.93
C ASN A 187 11.56 0.44 -10.69
N LYS A 188 11.72 1.72 -10.37
CA LYS A 188 13.02 2.31 -10.04
C LYS A 188 13.43 2.00 -8.60
N ILE A 189 12.50 2.13 -7.67
CA ILE A 189 12.76 1.98 -6.22
C ILE A 189 13.22 0.56 -5.87
N LEU A 190 12.65 -0.47 -6.50
CA LEU A 190 12.95 -1.87 -6.23
C LEU A 190 14.07 -2.46 -7.10
N ALA A 191 14.71 -1.65 -7.96
CA ALA A 191 15.67 -2.14 -8.94
C ALA A 191 16.84 -2.93 -8.30
N GLU A 192 17.36 -2.46 -7.15
CA GLU A 192 18.44 -3.14 -6.42
C GLU A 192 18.02 -4.53 -5.87
N TYR A 193 16.74 -4.73 -5.60
CA TYR A 193 16.21 -5.95 -5.01
C TYR A 193 15.62 -6.92 -6.04
N THR A 194 15.54 -6.50 -7.31
CA THR A 194 14.87 -7.25 -8.38
C THR A 194 15.86 -8.15 -9.11
N GLU A 195 15.68 -9.48 -9.00
CA GLU A 195 16.48 -10.45 -9.76
C GLU A 195 15.96 -10.68 -11.18
N LYS A 196 14.63 -10.65 -11.33
CA LYS A 196 13.93 -10.87 -12.60
C LYS A 196 12.74 -9.94 -12.68
N SER A 197 12.49 -9.41 -13.87
CA SER A 197 11.34 -8.56 -14.17
C SER A 197 10.70 -9.00 -15.48
N GLU A 198 9.37 -8.96 -15.53
CA GLU A 198 8.56 -9.26 -16.70
C GLU A 198 7.43 -8.24 -16.80
N ASN A 199 7.58 -7.30 -17.73
CA ASN A 199 6.61 -6.22 -17.94
C ASN A 199 5.53 -6.73 -18.91
N THR A 200 4.27 -6.58 -18.53
CA THR A 200 3.12 -7.00 -19.33
C THR A 200 2.19 -5.83 -19.55
N SER A 201 1.80 -5.62 -20.80
CA SER A 201 0.74 -4.69 -21.19
C SER A 201 -0.49 -5.46 -21.64
N PHE A 202 -1.68 -5.03 -21.24
CA PHE A 202 -2.94 -5.66 -21.63
C PHE A 202 -4.07 -4.66 -21.76
N VAL A 203 -5.04 -5.00 -22.61
CA VAL A 203 -6.18 -4.12 -22.91
C VAL A 203 -7.32 -4.36 -21.94
N LEU A 204 -7.75 -3.31 -21.26
CA LEU A 204 -8.93 -3.25 -20.43
C LEU A 204 -10.07 -2.57 -21.18
N THR A 205 -11.26 -3.12 -20.99
CA THR A 205 -12.51 -2.61 -21.57
C THR A 205 -13.60 -2.61 -20.50
N SER A 206 -14.58 -1.72 -20.63
CA SER A 206 -15.73 -1.66 -19.74
C SER A 206 -17.01 -1.55 -20.55
N ARG A 207 -18.07 -2.18 -20.05
CA ARG A 207 -19.42 -1.99 -20.59
C ARG A 207 -19.95 -0.58 -20.32
N ASN A 208 -19.45 0.10 -19.29
CA ASN A 208 -19.83 1.47 -18.95
C ASN A 208 -19.18 2.48 -19.92
N LYS A 209 -18.05 2.10 -20.54
CA LYS A 209 -17.32 2.89 -21.53
C LYS A 209 -16.97 2.02 -22.76
N PRO A 210 -17.97 1.59 -23.55
CA PRO A 210 -17.81 0.52 -24.55
C PRO A 210 -16.84 0.89 -25.70
N ASN A 211 -16.68 2.18 -25.98
CA ASN A 211 -15.77 2.69 -27.01
C ASN A 211 -14.36 3.01 -26.48
N GLN A 212 -14.12 2.85 -25.18
CA GLN A 212 -12.82 3.13 -24.57
C GLN A 212 -12.06 1.82 -24.34
N LYS A 213 -10.86 1.76 -24.91
CA LYS A 213 -9.86 0.74 -24.63
C LYS A 213 -8.73 1.39 -23.84
N PHE A 214 -8.40 0.81 -22.70
CA PHE A 214 -7.31 1.27 -21.87
C PHE A 214 -6.17 0.25 -21.91
N ILE A 215 -4.94 0.69 -22.16
CA ILE A 215 -3.77 -0.19 -22.13
C ILE A 215 -3.15 -0.09 -20.73
N ALA A 216 -3.41 -1.11 -19.92
CA ALA A 216 -2.85 -1.20 -18.58
C ALA A 216 -1.47 -1.85 -18.60
N GLN A 217 -0.63 -1.46 -17.65
CA GLN A 217 0.70 -2.00 -17.41
C GLN A 217 0.77 -2.67 -16.05
N PHE A 218 1.46 -3.80 -16.01
CA PHE A 218 1.76 -4.54 -14.80
C PHE A 218 3.11 -5.22 -14.96
N THR A 219 3.94 -5.14 -13.93
CA THR A 219 5.27 -5.76 -13.95
C THR A 219 5.36 -6.85 -12.89
N ARG A 220 5.65 -8.07 -13.32
CA ARG A 220 5.93 -9.20 -12.42
C ARG A 220 7.41 -9.20 -12.08
N ILE A 221 7.74 -9.19 -10.80
CA ILE A 221 9.12 -9.19 -10.33
C ILE A 221 9.41 -10.39 -9.44
N THR A 222 10.67 -10.82 -9.45
CA THR A 222 11.22 -11.70 -8.41
C THR A 222 12.14 -10.86 -7.54
N LEU A 223 11.74 -10.66 -6.29
CA LEU A 223 12.54 -9.94 -5.30
C LEU A 223 13.46 -10.91 -4.58
N ASN A 224 14.70 -10.50 -4.34
CA ASN A 224 15.63 -11.18 -3.43
C ASN A 224 16.04 -10.23 -2.32
N PHE A 225 15.77 -10.65 -1.09
CA PHE A 225 16.09 -9.89 0.10
C PHE A 225 16.48 -10.84 1.22
N LYS A 226 17.66 -10.63 1.82
CA LYS A 226 18.21 -11.47 2.89
C LYS A 226 18.20 -12.96 2.53
N ASN A 227 18.61 -13.30 1.30
CA ASN A 227 18.64 -14.66 0.74
C ASN A 227 17.27 -15.37 0.67
N LYS A 228 16.18 -14.61 0.78
CA LYS A 228 14.82 -15.11 0.54
C LYS A 228 14.31 -14.53 -0.77
N ARG A 229 13.48 -15.30 -1.46
CA ARG A 229 12.88 -14.91 -2.73
C ARG A 229 11.36 -14.90 -2.64
N ILE A 230 10.74 -13.88 -3.21
CA ILE A 230 9.28 -13.84 -3.42
C ILE A 230 8.97 -13.36 -4.83
N ILE A 231 7.85 -13.84 -5.37
CA ILE A 231 7.24 -13.27 -6.57
C ILE A 231 6.33 -12.14 -6.10
N ALA A 232 6.47 -10.97 -6.71
CA ALA A 232 5.67 -9.79 -6.42
C ALA A 232 5.19 -9.13 -7.72
N GLY A 233 4.25 -8.20 -7.58
CA GLY A 233 3.70 -7.41 -8.67
C GLY A 233 3.95 -5.92 -8.47
N ILE A 234 4.16 -5.20 -9.57
CA ILE A 234 4.10 -3.73 -9.62
C ILE A 234 2.88 -3.38 -10.45
N ALA A 235 1.87 -2.82 -9.78
CA ALA A 235 0.60 -2.41 -10.36
C ALA A 235 0.68 -0.97 -10.87
N GLU A 236 1.34 -0.77 -12.01
CA GLU A 236 1.71 0.55 -12.54
C GLU A 236 0.51 1.43 -12.86
N SER A 237 -0.53 0.86 -13.48
CA SER A 237 -1.72 1.59 -13.91
C SER A 237 -2.81 1.68 -12.84
N PHE A 238 -2.61 1.15 -11.63
CA PHE A 238 -3.67 1.08 -10.61
C PHE A 238 -4.34 2.43 -10.31
N PHE A 239 -3.56 3.51 -10.26
CA PHE A 239 -4.06 4.84 -9.94
C PHE A 239 -4.58 5.62 -11.16
N ASP A 240 -4.57 5.05 -12.36
CA ASP A 240 -5.03 5.76 -13.56
C ASP A 240 -6.51 6.18 -13.44
N GLU A 241 -6.78 7.47 -13.65
CA GLU A 241 -8.12 8.06 -13.49
C GLU A 241 -9.12 7.57 -14.53
N ASN A 242 -8.64 7.01 -15.65
CA ASN A 242 -9.51 6.49 -16.71
C ASN A 242 -10.13 5.14 -16.37
N LEU A 243 -9.56 4.42 -15.40
CA LEU A 243 -10.04 3.12 -14.96
C LEU A 243 -11.30 3.24 -14.10
N ASP A 244 -12.41 2.73 -14.62
CA ASP A 244 -13.63 2.51 -13.84
C ASP A 244 -13.57 1.22 -13.02
N GLU A 245 -14.58 1.00 -12.16
CA GLU A 245 -14.70 -0.17 -11.29
C GLU A 245 -14.57 -1.52 -12.03
N ILE A 246 -15.12 -1.63 -13.25
CA ILE A 246 -15.13 -2.86 -14.04
C ILE A 246 -13.72 -3.11 -14.60
N MET A 247 -13.07 -2.05 -15.08
CA MET A 247 -11.68 -2.16 -15.54
C MET A 247 -10.75 -2.47 -14.38
N ILE A 248 -10.95 -1.90 -13.19
CA ILE A 248 -10.16 -2.20 -11.99
C ILE A 248 -10.30 -3.68 -11.57
N GLU A 249 -11.52 -4.23 -11.58
CA GLU A 249 -11.72 -5.66 -11.29
C GLU A 249 -11.06 -6.55 -12.35
N LYS A 250 -11.12 -6.16 -13.63
CA LYS A 250 -10.38 -6.86 -14.70
C LYS A 250 -8.86 -6.73 -14.54
N TYR A 251 -8.36 -5.57 -14.11
CA TYR A 251 -6.94 -5.34 -13.83
C TYR A 251 -6.45 -6.26 -12.70
N GLY A 252 -7.27 -6.47 -11.66
CA GLY A 252 -7.01 -7.45 -10.61
C GLY A 252 -6.95 -8.89 -11.14
N ARG A 253 -7.90 -9.30 -12.00
CA ARG A 253 -7.86 -10.63 -12.65
C ARG A 253 -6.58 -10.87 -13.46
N GLU A 254 -6.19 -9.90 -14.28
CA GLU A 254 -4.97 -10.00 -15.08
C GLU A 254 -3.71 -10.02 -14.19
N THR A 255 -3.67 -9.22 -13.12
CA THR A 255 -2.59 -9.26 -12.12
C THR A 255 -2.42 -10.68 -11.56
N VAL A 256 -3.52 -11.29 -11.09
CA VAL A 256 -3.51 -12.65 -10.54
C VAL A 256 -3.02 -13.66 -11.58
N SER A 257 -3.52 -13.56 -12.81
CA SER A 257 -3.09 -14.40 -13.94
C SER A 257 -1.59 -14.29 -14.16
N ILE A 258 -1.06 -13.07 -14.30
CA ILE A 258 0.34 -12.80 -14.57
C ILE A 258 1.23 -13.33 -13.44
N ILE A 259 0.92 -13.03 -12.17
CA ILE A 259 1.70 -13.53 -11.02
C ILE A 259 1.74 -15.07 -11.03
N ASN A 260 0.61 -15.71 -11.31
CA ASN A 260 0.45 -17.16 -11.27
C ASN A 260 0.97 -17.89 -12.53
N ARG A 261 1.29 -17.20 -13.63
CA ARG A 261 1.88 -17.84 -14.85
C ARG A 261 3.14 -18.66 -14.54
N GLY A 262 3.91 -18.26 -13.54
CA GLY A 262 5.09 -19.00 -13.07
C GLY A 262 4.79 -20.23 -12.21
N LEU A 263 3.63 -20.30 -11.55
CA LEU A 263 3.23 -21.45 -10.71
C LEU A 263 2.80 -22.66 -11.55
N LEU A 264 2.15 -22.42 -12.70
CA LEU A 264 1.71 -23.46 -13.63
C LEU A 264 2.87 -24.13 -14.41
N LEU A 265 4.02 -23.46 -14.50
CA LEU A 265 5.21 -23.97 -15.20
C LEU A 265 6.29 -24.54 -14.26
N ALA A 266 6.17 -24.35 -12.93
CA ALA A 266 7.23 -24.67 -11.98
C ALA A 266 6.88 -25.69 -10.89
N ASN A 267 5.66 -26.26 -10.83
CA ASN A 267 5.28 -27.19 -9.76
C ASN A 267 4.53 -28.44 -10.26
N PRO A 268 5.24 -29.57 -10.50
CA PRO A 268 4.59 -30.87 -10.74
C PRO A 268 3.90 -31.45 -9.50
N GLN A 269 4.15 -30.90 -8.30
CA GLN A 269 3.74 -31.52 -7.03
C GLN A 269 2.41 -31.03 -6.44
N TRP A 270 1.62 -30.25 -7.19
CA TRP A 270 0.28 -29.81 -6.75
C TRP A 270 -0.83 -30.32 -7.68
N LYS A 271 -0.57 -31.44 -8.36
CA LYS A 271 -1.59 -32.31 -8.94
C LYS A 271 -1.73 -33.56 -8.06
N SER A 272 -2.57 -33.48 -7.05
CA SER A 272 -3.14 -34.63 -6.35
C SER A 272 -4.45 -34.24 -5.72
#